data_AF-A0A7M2A1S6-F1
#
_entry.id   AF-A0A7M2A1S6-F1
#
_cell.length_a   1.000
_cell.length_b   1.000
_cell.length_c   1.000
_cell.angle_alpha   90.00
_cell.angle_beta   90.00
_cell.angle_gamma   90.00
#
_symmetry.space_group_name_H-M   'P 1'
#
loop_
_entity.id
_entity.type
_entity.pdbx_description
1 polymer ?
#
loop_
_entity_poly.entity_id
_entity_poly.type
_entity_poly.pdbx_seq_one_letter_code
_entity_poly.pdbx_strand_id
1 'polypeptide(L)'
;MLKSKLIKLANYKDMEITDDMCGEPMNENEIEGFLDKLAKRNVVTTDVEKIENGDFAVLNLTSEQEKFNRKNLKLTVGLGMFSSELETQVIGMSRGEVKTLNVHGHDVLVDVQSVQRRSLAEVSNDIISSLNINGVTTVSEYRAHIINQDYMQKRQRVICQHIIDFMISESEFVISDEDISYLYQLQLDTYDRIAQREKKSLEELVKHYFGKSVDEFKESLINGVPNSIKYILLFEEYSKEDQNIELIQAHYEEQIKEDSANYGVSIEEAKEAHPYDFFVISRYKGMVISKWFDYAEERINQEEPAK
;
A
#
# COMPACT_ATOMS: atom_id res chain seq x y z
N MET A 1 17.42 -4.46 29.65
CA MET A 1 18.68 -4.33 28.90
C MET A 1 19.08 -5.73 28.49
N LEU A 2 19.24 -5.97 27.19
CA LEU A 2 19.57 -7.29 26.64
C LEU A 2 20.95 -7.75 27.15
N LYS A 3 21.16 -9.06 27.25
CA LYS A 3 22.47 -9.64 27.56
C LYS A 3 23.41 -9.67 26.35
N SER A 4 22.84 -9.63 25.16
CA SER A 4 23.50 -9.58 23.86
C SER A 4 24.26 -8.28 23.69
N LYS A 5 25.33 -8.30 22.89
CA LYS A 5 26.25 -7.17 22.73
C LYS A 5 26.71 -7.00 21.30
N LEU A 6 26.82 -5.75 20.87
CA LEU A 6 27.63 -5.36 19.73
C LEU A 6 29.07 -5.20 20.22
N ILE A 7 29.99 -5.99 19.67
CA ILE A 7 31.42 -5.97 20.01
C ILE A 7 32.17 -4.99 19.11
N LYS A 8 31.82 -5.00 17.82
CA LYS A 8 32.44 -4.13 16.82
C LYS A 8 31.42 -3.74 15.76
N LEU A 9 31.27 -2.44 15.54
CA LEU A 9 30.43 -1.88 14.49
C LEU A 9 31.22 -1.81 13.17
N ALA A 10 30.69 -2.40 12.10
CA ALA A 10 31.21 -2.20 10.75
C ALA A 10 30.88 -0.79 10.23
N ASN A 11 31.65 -0.30 9.26
CA ASN A 11 31.41 1.00 8.65
C ASN A 11 30.87 0.84 7.23
N TYR A 12 29.55 0.89 7.07
CA TYR A 12 28.90 0.82 5.76
C TYR A 12 29.31 1.96 4.81
N LYS A 13 29.93 3.04 5.32
CA LYS A 13 30.41 4.13 4.45
C LYS A 13 31.61 3.74 3.61
N ASP A 14 32.32 2.68 4.00
CA ASP A 14 33.48 2.14 3.29
C ASP A 14 33.07 1.17 2.17
N MET A 15 31.77 0.84 2.07
CA MET A 15 31.23 -0.02 1.02
C MET A 15 31.34 0.68 -0.34
N GLU A 16 31.90 -0.02 -1.32
CA GLU A 16 31.91 0.43 -2.70
C GLU A 16 30.51 0.27 -3.29
N ILE A 17 29.97 1.35 -3.85
CA ILE A 17 28.70 1.35 -4.57
C ILE A 17 29.05 1.34 -6.05
N THR A 18 28.57 0.33 -6.76
CA THR A 18 28.87 0.12 -8.17
C THR A 18 27.60 0.27 -9.01
N ASP A 19 27.77 0.54 -10.32
CA ASP A 19 26.64 0.77 -11.24
C ASP A 19 25.76 -0.48 -11.45
N ASP A 20 26.29 -1.67 -11.19
CA ASP A 20 25.56 -2.94 -11.25
C ASP A 20 24.68 -3.19 -10.02
N MET A 21 24.78 -2.37 -8.96
CA MET A 21 23.86 -2.39 -7.81
C MET A 21 22.50 -1.77 -8.13
N CYS A 22 21.93 -2.14 -9.26
CA CYS A 22 20.63 -1.70 -9.74
C CYS A 22 19.66 -2.86 -9.80
N GLY A 23 18.38 -2.59 -9.52
CA GLY A 23 17.33 -3.56 -9.79
C GLY A 23 17.13 -3.75 -11.30
N GLU A 24 16.34 -4.76 -11.67
CA GLU A 24 15.99 -4.98 -13.08
C GLU A 24 15.29 -3.75 -13.66
N PRO A 25 15.66 -3.32 -14.88
CA PRO A 25 15.03 -2.17 -15.52
C PRO A 25 13.55 -2.44 -15.73
N MET A 26 12.76 -1.37 -15.72
CA MET A 26 11.34 -1.46 -16.01
C MET A 26 11.10 -2.07 -17.40
N ASN A 27 10.18 -3.03 -17.49
CA ASN A 27 9.76 -3.60 -18.76
C ASN A 27 8.59 -2.82 -19.38
N GLU A 28 8.31 -3.05 -20.67
CA GLU A 28 7.27 -2.31 -21.39
C GLU A 28 5.87 -2.48 -20.77
N ASN A 29 5.55 -3.67 -20.21
CA ASN A 29 4.25 -3.89 -19.59
C ASN A 29 4.08 -3.06 -18.31
N GLU A 30 5.16 -2.84 -17.56
CA GLU A 30 5.14 -1.96 -16.39
C GLU A 30 4.94 -0.50 -16.81
N ILE A 31 5.65 -0.04 -17.84
CA ILE A 31 5.51 1.30 -18.43
C ILE A 31 4.06 1.53 -18.87
N GLU A 32 3.49 0.61 -19.64
CA GLU A 32 2.09 0.67 -20.06
C GLU A 32 1.14 0.63 -18.86
N GLY A 33 1.46 -0.14 -17.82
CA GLY A 33 0.69 -0.15 -16.57
C GLY A 33 0.64 1.23 -15.88
N PHE A 34 1.70 2.04 -15.95
CA PHE A 34 1.69 3.42 -15.45
C PHE A 34 0.83 4.33 -16.33
N LEU A 35 0.91 4.20 -17.65
CA LEU A 35 0.10 4.97 -18.59
C LEU A 35 -1.39 4.62 -18.48
N ASP A 36 -1.73 3.35 -18.31
CA ASP A 36 -3.09 2.88 -18.07
C ASP A 36 -3.68 3.44 -16.79
N LYS A 37 -2.90 3.48 -15.70
CA LYS A 37 -3.34 4.11 -14.44
C LYS A 37 -3.61 5.60 -14.64
N LEU A 38 -2.77 6.27 -15.43
CA LEU A 38 -2.93 7.68 -15.76
C LEU A 38 -4.18 7.92 -16.64
N ALA A 39 -4.42 7.07 -17.64
CA ALA A 39 -5.61 7.10 -18.49
C ALA A 39 -6.88 6.85 -17.67
N LYS A 40 -6.85 5.89 -16.73
CA LYS A 40 -7.97 5.61 -15.80
C LYS A 40 -8.28 6.76 -14.85
N ARG A 41 -7.31 7.59 -14.51
CA ARG A 41 -7.53 8.81 -13.72
C ARG A 41 -8.15 9.92 -14.56
N ASN A 42 -7.86 9.95 -15.86
CA ASN A 42 -8.33 10.95 -16.82
C ASN A 42 -9.45 10.38 -17.70
N VAL A 43 -10.57 10.03 -17.08
CA VAL A 43 -11.74 9.55 -17.82
C VAL A 43 -12.45 10.73 -18.48
N VAL A 44 -12.64 10.63 -19.80
CA VAL A 44 -13.45 11.57 -20.56
C VAL A 44 -14.85 10.98 -20.69
N THR A 45 -15.84 11.83 -20.47
CA THR A 45 -17.24 11.49 -20.64
C THR A 45 -17.75 12.19 -21.88
N THR A 46 -18.22 11.44 -22.86
CA THR A 46 -18.82 11.97 -24.09
C THR A 46 -20.30 11.69 -24.13
N ASP A 47 -21.09 12.66 -24.57
CA ASP A 47 -22.51 12.44 -24.84
C ASP A 47 -22.64 11.48 -26.03
N VAL A 48 -23.43 10.42 -25.87
CA VAL A 48 -23.72 9.45 -26.93
C VAL A 48 -25.23 9.38 -27.16
N GLU A 49 -25.62 8.95 -28.36
CA GLU A 49 -27.03 8.85 -28.72
C GLU A 49 -27.68 7.58 -28.19
N LYS A 50 -26.98 6.44 -28.16
CA LYS A 50 -27.57 5.14 -27.77
C LYS A 50 -26.93 4.58 -26.52
N ILE A 51 -27.76 3.99 -25.67
CA ILE A 51 -27.32 3.30 -24.46
C ILE A 51 -26.64 1.98 -24.83
N GLU A 52 -25.41 1.79 -24.38
CA GLU A 52 -24.73 0.50 -24.34
C GLU A 52 -24.39 0.09 -22.90
N ASN A 53 -23.96 -1.16 -22.73
CA ASN A 53 -23.47 -1.65 -21.45
C ASN A 53 -22.23 -0.84 -20.99
N GLY A 54 -22.22 -0.37 -19.75
CA GLY A 54 -21.17 0.46 -19.16
C GLY A 54 -21.40 1.97 -19.29
N ASP A 55 -22.41 2.41 -20.04
CA ASP A 55 -22.74 3.83 -20.18
C ASP A 55 -23.39 4.39 -18.91
N PHE A 56 -23.17 5.67 -18.68
CA PHE A 56 -23.86 6.45 -17.66
C PHE A 56 -25.13 7.06 -18.26
N ALA A 57 -26.29 6.67 -17.73
CA ALA A 57 -27.59 7.14 -18.21
C ALA A 57 -28.33 7.92 -17.13
N VAL A 58 -29.05 8.96 -17.55
CA VAL A 58 -30.02 9.69 -16.73
C VAL A 58 -31.41 9.38 -17.25
N LEU A 59 -32.23 8.74 -16.41
CA LEU A 59 -33.56 8.27 -16.76
C LEU A 59 -34.64 8.92 -15.89
N ASN A 60 -35.78 9.22 -16.49
CA ASN A 60 -37.02 9.44 -15.77
C ASN A 60 -37.85 8.16 -15.87
N LEU A 61 -38.29 7.65 -14.73
CA LEU A 61 -39.11 6.45 -14.63
C LEU A 61 -40.47 6.81 -14.03
N THR A 62 -41.54 6.34 -14.67
CA THR A 62 -42.90 6.47 -14.15
C THR A 62 -43.55 5.09 -14.13
N SER A 63 -44.03 4.66 -12.97
CA SER A 63 -44.74 3.40 -12.78
C SER A 63 -45.65 3.49 -11.57
N GLU A 64 -46.60 2.57 -11.45
CA GLU A 64 -47.42 2.40 -10.25
C GLU A 64 -46.58 1.92 -9.06
N GLN A 65 -45.47 1.22 -9.31
CA GLN A 65 -44.53 0.86 -8.26
C GLN A 65 -43.64 2.05 -7.88
N GLU A 66 -43.63 2.37 -6.59
CA GLU A 66 -42.83 3.47 -6.04
C GLU A 66 -41.32 3.34 -6.33
N LYS A 67 -40.80 2.10 -6.36
CA LYS A 67 -39.40 1.83 -6.74
C LYS A 67 -39.06 2.38 -8.12
N PHE A 68 -39.99 2.28 -9.08
CA PHE A 68 -39.85 2.67 -10.47
C PHE A 68 -40.51 4.03 -10.78
N ASN A 69 -40.83 4.82 -9.76
CA ASN A 69 -41.28 6.20 -9.91
C ASN A 69 -40.18 7.16 -9.43
N ARG A 70 -39.28 7.54 -10.35
CA ARG A 70 -38.05 8.29 -10.06
C ARG A 70 -37.79 9.32 -11.16
N LYS A 71 -37.42 10.54 -10.77
CA LYS A 71 -36.94 11.57 -11.71
C LYS A 71 -35.43 11.71 -11.60
N ASN A 72 -34.77 11.94 -12.73
CA ASN A 72 -33.31 12.10 -12.84
C ASN A 72 -32.52 10.95 -12.19
N LEU A 73 -32.98 9.71 -12.36
CA LEU A 73 -32.26 8.53 -11.89
C LEU A 73 -30.94 8.42 -12.67
N LYS A 74 -29.84 8.53 -11.95
CA LYS A 74 -28.48 8.37 -12.47
C LYS A 74 -28.01 6.94 -12.22
N LEU A 75 -27.65 6.22 -13.27
CA LEU A 75 -27.11 4.87 -13.12
C LEU A 75 -26.04 4.58 -14.18
N THR A 76 -25.19 3.61 -13.87
CA THR A 76 -24.29 3.00 -14.86
C THR A 76 -24.95 1.70 -15.32
N VAL A 77 -25.23 1.60 -16.61
CA VAL A 77 -25.98 0.48 -17.19
C VAL A 77 -25.14 -0.79 -17.15
N GLY A 78 -25.70 -1.88 -16.64
CA GLY A 78 -25.08 -3.21 -16.63
C GLY A 78 -24.34 -3.56 -15.34
N LEU A 79 -24.35 -2.68 -14.32
CA LEU A 79 -23.82 -3.00 -12.99
C LEU A 79 -24.86 -3.71 -12.10
N GLY A 80 -26.15 -3.67 -12.45
CA GLY A 80 -27.23 -4.28 -11.69
C GLY A 80 -27.50 -3.59 -10.35
N MET A 81 -27.02 -2.36 -10.17
CA MET A 81 -27.10 -1.63 -8.90
C MET A 81 -28.53 -1.13 -8.60
N PHE A 82 -29.35 -0.90 -9.62
CA PHE A 82 -30.73 -0.46 -9.44
C PHE A 82 -31.75 -1.59 -9.73
N SER A 83 -31.69 -2.13 -10.95
CA SER A 83 -32.45 -3.30 -11.39
C SER A 83 -31.80 -3.85 -12.64
N SER A 84 -31.23 -5.05 -12.56
CA SER A 84 -30.55 -5.68 -13.71
C SER A 84 -31.47 -5.89 -14.90
N GLU A 85 -32.77 -6.15 -14.67
CA GLU A 85 -33.75 -6.32 -15.73
C GLU A 85 -34.06 -5.00 -16.44
N LEU A 86 -34.27 -3.90 -15.70
CA LEU A 86 -34.43 -2.57 -16.28
C LEU A 86 -33.17 -2.16 -17.06
N GLU A 87 -31.99 -2.30 -16.44
CA GLU A 87 -30.70 -1.94 -17.05
C GLU A 87 -30.46 -2.70 -18.35
N THR A 88 -30.84 -3.97 -18.44
CA THR A 88 -30.72 -4.76 -19.66
C THR A 88 -31.69 -4.28 -20.75
N GLN A 89 -32.93 -3.94 -20.38
CA GLN A 89 -33.96 -3.54 -21.35
C GLN A 89 -33.78 -2.12 -21.92
N VAL A 90 -33.07 -1.23 -21.20
CA VAL A 90 -32.77 0.12 -21.71
C VAL A 90 -31.59 0.13 -22.70
N ILE A 91 -30.81 -0.95 -22.80
CA ILE A 91 -29.74 -1.06 -23.79
C ILE A 91 -30.33 -0.94 -25.20
N GLY A 92 -29.73 -0.06 -26.01
CA GLY A 92 -30.15 0.26 -27.37
C GLY A 92 -31.17 1.38 -27.47
N MET A 93 -31.75 1.85 -26.35
CA MET A 93 -32.60 3.05 -26.35
C MET A 93 -31.76 4.29 -26.66
N SER A 94 -32.38 5.26 -27.34
CA SER A 94 -31.73 6.50 -27.75
C SER A 94 -31.99 7.64 -26.75
N ARG A 95 -31.13 8.66 -26.76
CA ARG A 95 -31.35 9.90 -26.01
C ARG A 95 -32.64 10.56 -26.46
N GLY A 96 -33.46 10.99 -25.50
CA GLY A 96 -34.80 11.54 -25.73
C GLY A 96 -35.85 10.49 -26.09
N GLU A 97 -35.50 9.19 -26.17
CA GLU A 97 -36.47 8.13 -26.40
C GLU A 97 -37.33 7.91 -25.14
N VAL A 98 -38.63 7.81 -25.37
CA VAL A 98 -39.62 7.47 -24.34
C VAL A 98 -40.26 6.15 -24.72
N LYS A 99 -40.19 5.16 -23.82
CA LYS A 99 -40.69 3.80 -24.07
C LYS A 99 -41.20 3.14 -22.79
N THR A 100 -42.30 2.43 -22.88
CA THR A 100 -42.78 1.57 -21.80
C THR A 100 -42.06 0.23 -21.84
N LEU A 101 -41.41 -0.14 -20.74
CA LEU A 101 -40.74 -1.41 -20.53
C LEU A 101 -41.50 -2.21 -19.48
N ASN A 102 -41.53 -3.54 -19.61
CA ASN A 102 -42.10 -4.41 -18.59
C ASN A 102 -40.97 -4.97 -17.73
N VAL A 103 -40.87 -4.51 -16.48
CA VAL A 103 -39.79 -4.89 -15.56
C VAL A 103 -40.40 -5.61 -14.37
N HIS A 104 -40.02 -6.87 -14.15
CA HIS A 104 -40.58 -7.72 -13.10
C HIS A 104 -42.12 -7.82 -13.15
N GLY A 105 -42.72 -7.77 -14.34
CA GLY A 105 -44.17 -7.80 -14.51
C GLY A 105 -44.90 -6.46 -14.34
N HIS A 106 -44.17 -5.36 -14.15
CA HIS A 106 -44.74 -4.02 -14.02
C HIS A 106 -44.39 -3.15 -15.22
N ASP A 107 -45.37 -2.39 -15.70
CA ASP A 107 -45.14 -1.41 -16.76
C ASP A 107 -44.43 -0.18 -16.17
N VAL A 108 -43.28 0.14 -16.75
CA VAL A 108 -42.43 1.28 -16.39
C VAL A 108 -42.22 2.12 -17.63
N LEU A 109 -42.77 3.33 -17.63
CA LEU A 109 -42.48 4.33 -18.66
C LEU A 109 -41.10 4.90 -18.40
N VAL A 110 -40.17 4.67 -19.32
CA VAL A 110 -38.79 5.14 -19.28
C VAL A 110 -38.62 6.27 -20.27
N ASP A 111 -38.06 7.37 -19.81
CA ASP A 111 -37.70 8.55 -20.61
C ASP A 111 -36.19 8.81 -20.43
N VAL A 112 -35.43 8.67 -21.52
CA VAL A 112 -33.97 8.78 -21.53
C VAL A 112 -33.57 10.25 -21.69
N GLN A 113 -33.09 10.88 -20.63
CA GLN A 113 -32.74 12.30 -20.64
C GLN A 113 -31.35 12.57 -21.23
N SER A 114 -30.36 11.77 -20.82
CA SER A 114 -29.00 11.87 -21.33
C SER A 114 -28.29 10.53 -21.23
N VAL A 115 -27.41 10.26 -22.19
CA VAL A 115 -26.53 9.09 -22.20
C VAL A 115 -25.12 9.57 -22.40
N GLN A 116 -24.22 9.06 -21.58
CA GLN A 116 -22.84 9.46 -21.50
C GLN A 116 -21.95 8.23 -21.46
N ARG A 117 -20.99 8.17 -22.38
CA ARG A 117 -20.01 7.08 -22.44
C ARG A 117 -18.71 7.53 -21.80
N ARG A 118 -18.21 6.71 -20.90
CA ARG A 118 -16.87 6.89 -20.32
C ARG A 118 -15.87 6.20 -21.25
N SER A 119 -14.95 6.97 -21.82
CA SER A 119 -13.78 6.43 -22.49
C SER A 119 -12.53 6.81 -21.70
N LEU A 120 -11.57 5.89 -21.66
CA LEU A 120 -10.23 6.23 -21.19
C LEU A 120 -9.67 7.26 -22.18
N ALA A 121 -9.22 8.41 -21.68
CA ALA A 121 -8.47 9.31 -22.54
C ALA A 121 -7.17 8.62 -22.95
N GLU A 122 -6.81 8.71 -24.23
CA GLU A 122 -5.45 8.45 -24.64
C GLU A 122 -4.53 9.41 -23.88
N VAL A 123 -3.44 8.89 -23.30
CA VAL A 123 -2.49 9.73 -22.58
C VAL A 123 -1.85 10.69 -23.59
N SER A 124 -2.23 11.96 -23.53
CA SER A 124 -1.75 13.01 -24.42
C SER A 124 -0.74 13.92 -23.73
N ASN A 125 0.00 14.71 -24.49
CA ASN A 125 0.92 15.72 -23.94
C ASN A 125 0.19 16.76 -23.07
N ASP A 126 -1.09 17.05 -23.36
CA ASP A 126 -1.90 17.93 -22.53
C ASP A 126 -2.16 17.33 -21.14
N ILE A 127 -2.46 16.02 -21.09
CA ILE A 127 -2.60 15.29 -19.83
C ILE A 127 -1.27 15.29 -19.08
N ILE A 128 -0.14 15.03 -19.75
CA ILE A 128 1.18 15.08 -19.10
C ILE A 128 1.48 16.47 -18.54
N SER A 129 1.28 17.51 -19.35
CA SER A 129 1.51 18.90 -18.93
C SER A 129 0.65 19.27 -17.71
N SER A 130 -0.58 18.74 -17.61
CA SER A 130 -1.45 18.96 -16.46
C SER A 130 -0.94 18.35 -15.14
N LEU A 131 0.01 17.41 -15.20
CA LEU A 131 0.64 16.82 -14.01
C LEU A 131 1.60 17.79 -13.31
N ASN A 132 2.01 18.87 -13.99
CA ASN A 132 2.94 19.88 -13.47
C ASN A 132 4.26 19.28 -12.95
N ILE A 133 4.78 18.27 -13.65
CA ILE A 133 6.10 17.68 -13.36
C ILE A 133 7.15 18.58 -14.02
N ASN A 134 8.13 19.07 -13.25
CA ASN A 134 9.13 19.99 -13.76
C ASN A 134 9.93 19.36 -14.92
N GLY A 135 9.99 20.04 -16.06
CA GLY A 135 10.69 19.57 -17.26
C GLY A 135 10.01 18.41 -18.00
N VAL A 136 8.78 18.04 -17.66
CA VAL A 136 8.06 16.92 -18.28
C VAL A 136 6.71 17.40 -18.83
N THR A 137 6.61 17.49 -20.15
CA THR A 137 5.43 18.02 -20.86
C THR A 137 4.90 17.09 -21.94
N THR A 138 5.68 16.10 -22.35
CA THR A 138 5.32 15.14 -23.40
C THR A 138 5.25 13.72 -22.86
N VAL A 139 4.51 12.85 -23.56
CA VAL A 139 4.44 11.42 -23.21
C VAL A 139 5.81 10.76 -23.22
N SER A 140 6.69 11.14 -24.16
CA SER A 140 8.06 10.61 -24.23
C SER A 140 8.90 11.05 -23.03
N GLU A 141 8.81 12.32 -22.61
CA GLU A 141 9.48 12.81 -21.41
C GLU A 141 8.94 12.14 -20.16
N TYR A 142 7.62 11.92 -20.09
CA TYR A 142 7.00 11.23 -18.97
C TYR A 142 7.45 9.76 -18.88
N ARG A 143 7.54 9.06 -20.02
CA ARG A 143 8.13 7.70 -20.08
C ARG A 143 9.57 7.70 -19.54
N ALA A 144 10.41 8.62 -20.00
CA ALA A 144 11.78 8.72 -19.50
C ALA A 144 11.83 9.04 -17.99
N HIS A 145 10.95 9.92 -17.52
CA HIS A 145 10.83 10.29 -16.12
C HIS A 145 10.46 9.09 -15.22
N ILE A 146 9.42 8.31 -15.58
CA ILE A 146 9.03 7.15 -14.77
C ILE A 146 10.09 6.04 -14.79
N ILE A 147 10.80 5.85 -15.91
CA ILE A 147 11.91 4.89 -16.01
C ILE A 147 13.05 5.32 -15.08
N ASN A 148 13.43 6.59 -15.11
CA ASN A 148 14.49 7.10 -14.25
C ASN A 148 14.08 7.05 -12.76
N GLN A 149 12.85 7.45 -12.43
CA GLN A 149 12.35 7.39 -11.06
C GLN A 149 12.33 5.95 -10.52
N ASP A 150 11.85 4.99 -11.32
CA ASP A 150 11.85 3.57 -10.94
C ASP A 150 13.28 3.03 -10.79
N TYR A 151 14.18 3.37 -11.72
CA TYR A 151 15.59 3.01 -11.62
C TYR A 151 16.22 3.52 -10.32
N MET A 152 16.01 4.80 -9.97
CA MET A 152 16.56 5.36 -8.73
C MET A 152 16.00 4.69 -7.49
N GLN A 153 14.68 4.44 -7.44
CA GLN A 153 14.05 3.74 -6.32
C GLN A 153 14.55 2.30 -6.18
N LYS A 154 14.69 1.56 -7.30
CA LYS A 154 15.22 0.20 -7.30
C LYS A 154 16.69 0.18 -6.88
N ARG A 155 17.52 1.07 -7.42
CA ARG A 155 18.93 1.22 -7.06
C ARG A 155 19.09 1.53 -5.57
N GLN A 156 18.32 2.48 -5.04
CA GLN A 156 18.32 2.83 -3.61
C GLN A 156 17.99 1.61 -2.74
N ARG A 157 16.97 0.83 -3.11
CA ARG A 157 16.60 -0.40 -2.39
C ARG A 157 17.71 -1.45 -2.44
N VAL A 158 18.33 -1.66 -3.60
CA VAL A 158 19.42 -2.63 -3.78
C VAL A 158 20.63 -2.21 -2.95
N ILE A 159 21.06 -0.95 -3.01
CA ILE A 159 22.17 -0.42 -2.19
C ILE A 159 21.84 -0.55 -0.70
N CYS A 160 20.64 -0.16 -0.27
CA CYS A 160 20.21 -0.31 1.13
C CYS A 160 20.23 -1.78 1.57
N GLN A 161 19.80 -2.72 0.72
CA GLN A 161 19.89 -4.15 1.03
C GLN A 161 21.35 -4.62 1.18
N HIS A 162 22.26 -4.17 0.31
CA HIS A 162 23.69 -4.48 0.44
C HIS A 162 24.28 -3.90 1.74
N ILE A 163 23.87 -2.68 2.12
CA ILE A 163 24.26 -2.08 3.41
C ILE A 163 23.74 -2.93 4.57
N ILE A 164 22.49 -3.36 4.53
CA ILE A 164 21.90 -4.23 5.57
C ILE A 164 22.73 -5.51 5.69
N ASP A 165 22.98 -6.20 4.57
CA ASP A 165 23.69 -7.47 4.56
C ASP A 165 25.12 -7.30 5.08
N PHE A 166 25.84 -6.27 4.59
CA PHE A 166 27.17 -5.89 5.06
C PHE A 166 27.20 -5.60 6.56
N MET A 167 26.26 -4.79 7.06
CA MET A 167 26.24 -4.41 8.46
C MET A 167 25.94 -5.59 9.39
N ILE A 168 25.10 -6.53 8.93
CA ILE A 168 24.75 -7.73 9.69
C ILE A 168 25.85 -8.80 9.64
N SER A 169 26.64 -8.85 8.56
CA SER A 169 27.74 -9.83 8.38
C SER A 169 29.08 -9.34 8.94
N GLU A 170 29.44 -8.09 8.71
CA GLU A 170 30.76 -7.53 9.04
C GLU A 170 30.84 -6.91 10.43
N SER A 171 29.69 -6.65 11.07
CA SER A 171 29.67 -6.27 12.49
C SER A 171 29.77 -7.51 13.38
N GLU A 172 30.48 -7.38 14.49
CA GLU A 172 30.70 -8.48 15.42
C GLU A 172 29.68 -8.40 16.56
N PHE A 173 28.89 -9.47 16.74
CA PHE A 173 27.86 -9.57 17.76
C PHE A 173 28.05 -10.80 18.63
N VAL A 174 27.74 -10.66 19.91
CA VAL A 174 27.50 -11.78 20.82
C VAL A 174 26.01 -11.82 21.13
N ILE A 175 25.32 -12.84 20.63
CA ILE A 175 23.89 -13.02 20.83
C ILE A 175 23.67 -14.05 21.95
N SER A 176 22.87 -13.67 22.94
CA SER A 176 22.53 -14.51 24.09
C SER A 176 21.31 -15.38 23.81
N ASP A 177 21.40 -16.69 24.10
CA ASP A 177 20.27 -17.62 24.01
C ASP A 177 19.08 -17.21 24.90
N GLU A 178 19.36 -16.54 26.03
CA GLU A 178 18.33 -16.00 26.90
C GLU A 178 17.54 -14.87 26.23
N ASP A 179 18.23 -13.99 25.51
CA ASP A 179 17.55 -12.91 24.77
C ASP A 179 16.79 -13.48 23.58
N ILE A 180 17.35 -14.49 22.89
CA ILE A 180 16.64 -15.19 21.81
C ILE A 180 15.32 -15.76 22.36
N SER A 181 15.39 -16.46 23.50
CA SER A 181 14.22 -17.09 24.12
C SER A 181 13.19 -16.05 24.56
N TYR A 182 13.65 -14.95 25.19
CA TYR A 182 12.79 -13.85 25.63
C TYR A 182 12.09 -13.15 24.46
N LEU A 183 12.82 -12.76 23.41
CA LEU A 183 12.23 -12.08 22.24
C LEU A 183 11.30 -13.00 21.46
N TYR A 184 11.65 -14.28 21.30
CA TYR A 184 10.78 -15.25 20.65
C TYR A 184 9.44 -15.36 21.40
N GLN A 185 9.49 -15.52 22.73
CA GLN A 185 8.28 -15.64 23.53
C GLN A 185 7.44 -14.36 23.51
N LEU A 186 8.08 -13.19 23.60
CA LEU A 186 7.41 -11.89 23.48
C LEU A 186 6.64 -11.77 22.16
N GLN A 187 7.26 -12.15 21.04
CA GLN A 187 6.61 -12.11 19.73
C GLN A 187 5.44 -13.10 19.66
N LEU A 188 5.65 -14.35 20.10
CA LEU A 188 4.61 -15.38 20.07
C LEU A 188 3.40 -14.98 20.94
N ASP A 189 3.64 -14.53 22.17
CA ASP A 189 2.60 -14.07 23.09
C ASP A 189 1.82 -12.90 22.51
N THR A 190 2.49 -11.98 21.80
CA THR A 190 1.83 -10.85 21.14
C THR A 190 0.87 -11.35 20.06
N TYR A 191 1.30 -12.28 19.20
CA TYR A 191 0.42 -12.84 18.17
C TYR A 191 -0.75 -13.64 18.76
N ASP A 192 -0.53 -14.36 19.86
CA ASP A 192 -1.61 -15.06 20.59
C ASP A 192 -2.65 -14.06 21.14
N ARG A 193 -2.21 -12.92 21.69
CA ARG A 193 -3.12 -11.87 22.17
C ARG A 193 -3.88 -11.20 21.03
N ILE A 194 -3.22 -10.94 19.89
CA ILE A 194 -3.91 -10.42 18.70
C ILE A 194 -4.98 -11.42 18.22
N ALA A 195 -4.67 -12.71 18.19
CA ALA A 195 -5.62 -13.75 17.82
C ALA A 195 -6.84 -13.76 18.77
N GLN A 196 -6.60 -13.72 20.08
CA GLN A 196 -7.65 -13.64 21.10
C GLN A 196 -8.52 -12.38 20.93
N ARG A 197 -7.91 -11.22 20.68
CA ARG A 197 -8.62 -9.96 20.43
C ARG A 197 -9.51 -10.04 19.20
N GLU A 198 -9.01 -10.64 18.11
CA GLU A 198 -9.77 -10.85 16.88
C GLU A 198 -10.77 -12.01 16.97
N LYS A 199 -10.85 -12.71 18.13
CA LYS A 199 -11.66 -13.91 18.33
C LYS A 199 -11.37 -15.00 17.31
N LYS A 200 -10.10 -15.11 16.91
CA LYS A 200 -9.56 -16.13 16.00
C LYS A 200 -8.61 -17.03 16.76
N SER A 201 -8.44 -18.25 16.28
CA SER A 201 -7.29 -19.08 16.66
C SER A 201 -6.00 -18.50 16.07
N LEU A 202 -4.85 -18.83 16.67
CA LEU A 202 -3.54 -18.49 16.09
C LEU A 202 -3.41 -19.04 14.67
N GLU A 203 -3.96 -20.23 14.40
CA GLU A 203 -3.95 -20.84 13.07
C GLU A 203 -4.71 -20.02 12.03
N GLU A 204 -5.92 -19.57 12.36
CA GLU A 204 -6.72 -18.70 11.47
C GLU A 204 -6.03 -17.36 11.22
N LEU A 205 -5.45 -16.76 12.27
CA LEU A 205 -4.70 -15.51 12.15
C LEU A 205 -3.49 -15.69 11.24
N VAL A 206 -2.67 -16.71 11.50
CA VAL A 206 -1.43 -16.96 10.75
C VAL A 206 -1.71 -17.28 9.30
N LYS A 207 -2.73 -18.11 9.04
CA LYS A 207 -3.17 -18.43 7.69
C LYS A 207 -3.70 -17.21 6.95
N HIS A 208 -4.45 -16.35 7.62
CA HIS A 208 -5.03 -15.15 7.02
C HIS A 208 -3.97 -14.11 6.65
N TYR A 209 -3.04 -13.80 7.55
CA TYR A 209 -2.06 -12.72 7.35
C TYR A 209 -0.75 -13.17 6.69
N PHE A 210 -0.31 -14.40 6.93
CA PHE A 210 0.98 -14.90 6.44
C PHE A 210 0.86 -16.03 5.42
N GLY A 211 -0.32 -16.65 5.27
CA GLY A 211 -0.52 -17.77 4.34
C GLY A 211 0.27 -19.04 4.71
N LYS A 212 0.71 -19.15 5.98
CA LYS A 212 1.55 -20.25 6.49
C LYS A 212 0.78 -21.14 7.45
N SER A 213 1.32 -22.33 7.72
CA SER A 213 0.96 -23.10 8.91
C SER A 213 1.54 -22.46 10.18
N VAL A 214 1.00 -22.83 11.35
CA VAL A 214 1.52 -22.35 12.65
C VAL A 214 2.96 -22.77 12.88
N ASP A 215 3.35 -23.97 12.44
CA ASP A 215 4.72 -24.47 12.61
C ASP A 215 5.71 -23.70 11.74
N GLU A 216 5.40 -23.49 10.45
CA GLU A 216 6.22 -22.66 9.55
C GLU A 216 6.33 -21.21 10.04
N PHE A 217 5.27 -20.69 10.66
CA PHE A 217 5.27 -19.36 11.26
C PHE A 217 6.19 -19.30 12.48
N LYS A 218 6.10 -20.25 13.41
CA LYS A 218 6.97 -20.33 14.58
C LYS A 218 8.43 -20.50 14.18
N GLU A 219 8.71 -21.35 13.18
CA GLU A 219 10.04 -21.52 12.60
C GLU A 219 10.57 -20.20 12.01
N SER A 220 9.72 -19.49 11.25
CA SER A 220 10.06 -18.18 10.70
C SER A 220 10.33 -17.13 11.79
N LEU A 221 9.58 -17.16 12.90
CA LEU A 221 9.80 -16.26 14.03
C LEU A 221 11.15 -16.54 14.69
N ILE A 222 11.41 -17.77 15.13
CA ILE A 222 12.65 -18.10 15.85
C ILE A 222 13.89 -17.83 15.00
N ASN A 223 13.83 -18.12 13.69
CA ASN A 223 14.93 -17.85 12.75
C ASN A 223 15.18 -16.34 12.55
N GLY A 224 14.16 -15.50 12.74
CA GLY A 224 14.25 -14.04 12.62
C GLY A 224 14.72 -13.32 13.89
N VAL A 225 14.65 -13.97 15.06
CA VAL A 225 14.99 -13.35 16.35
C VAL A 225 16.44 -12.89 16.45
N PRO A 226 17.47 -13.67 16.04
CA PRO A 226 18.85 -13.20 16.09
C PRO A 226 19.07 -11.89 15.33
N ASN A 227 18.49 -11.75 14.14
CA ASN A 227 18.56 -10.50 13.37
C ASN A 227 17.81 -9.37 14.05
N SER A 228 16.66 -9.64 14.67
CA SER A 228 15.93 -8.64 15.46
C SER A 228 16.79 -8.08 16.60
N ILE A 229 17.53 -8.95 17.31
CA ILE A 229 18.49 -8.54 18.35
C ILE A 229 19.60 -7.67 17.75
N LYS A 230 20.18 -8.06 16.60
CA LYS A 230 21.19 -7.26 15.92
C LYS A 230 20.69 -5.85 15.59
N TYR A 231 19.46 -5.71 15.08
CA TYR A 231 18.87 -4.39 14.82
C TYR A 231 18.70 -3.54 16.08
N ILE A 232 18.33 -4.15 17.22
CA ILE A 232 18.25 -3.45 18.50
C ILE A 232 19.62 -2.91 18.91
N LEU A 233 20.66 -3.74 18.84
CA LEU A 233 22.02 -3.36 19.20
C LEU A 233 22.59 -2.27 18.29
N LEU A 234 22.31 -2.35 16.98
CA LEU A 234 22.68 -1.32 16.01
C LEU A 234 21.95 0.00 16.27
N PHE A 235 20.65 -0.07 16.59
CA PHE A 235 19.88 1.10 16.97
C PHE A 235 20.44 1.76 18.24
N GLU A 236 20.72 0.97 19.28
CA GLU A 236 21.31 1.46 20.53
C GLU A 236 22.65 2.15 20.26
N GLU A 237 23.49 1.61 19.37
CA GLU A 237 24.75 2.23 18.98
C GLU A 237 24.55 3.57 18.26
N TYR A 238 23.66 3.64 17.27
CA TYR A 238 23.40 4.87 16.53
C TYR A 238 22.68 5.95 17.35
N SER A 239 21.91 5.55 18.36
CA SER A 239 21.09 6.46 19.16
C SER A 239 21.80 6.98 20.40
N LYS A 240 23.07 6.60 20.66
CA LYS A 240 23.87 7.15 21.76
C LYS A 240 24.02 8.68 21.69
N GLU A 241 23.85 9.27 20.52
CA GLU A 241 24.01 10.71 20.26
C GLU A 241 22.67 11.43 20.00
N ASP A 242 21.52 10.73 20.10
CA ASP A 242 20.26 11.18 19.50
C ASP A 242 19.11 11.36 20.51
N GLN A 243 18.28 12.40 20.33
CA GLN A 243 17.11 12.73 21.18
C GLN A 243 15.88 11.82 20.89
N ASN A 244 16.05 10.82 20.03
CA ASN A 244 14.98 10.04 19.41
C ASN A 244 14.22 9.10 20.37
N ILE A 245 14.73 8.81 21.56
CA ILE A 245 14.08 7.87 22.50
C ILE A 245 12.75 8.42 23.05
N GLU A 246 12.69 9.73 23.35
CA GLU A 246 11.44 10.36 23.83
C GLU A 246 10.34 10.35 22.75
N LEU A 247 10.72 10.50 21.48
CA LEU A 247 9.80 10.42 20.34
C LEU A 247 9.22 9.01 20.17
N ILE A 248 10.00 7.96 20.43
CA ILE A 248 9.53 6.57 20.34
C ILE A 248 8.45 6.29 21.40
N GLN A 249 8.66 6.77 22.63
CA GLN A 249 7.66 6.65 23.69
C GLN A 249 6.37 7.40 23.33
N ALA A 250 6.47 8.62 22.80
CA ALA A 250 5.30 9.40 22.37
C ALA A 250 4.51 8.70 21.26
N HIS A 251 5.19 8.17 20.23
CA HIS A 251 4.55 7.42 19.15
C HIS A 251 3.87 6.14 19.65
N TYR A 252 4.47 5.44 20.63
CA TYR A 252 3.83 4.28 21.24
C TYR A 252 2.51 4.67 21.93
N GLU A 253 2.53 5.74 22.72
CA GLU A 253 1.34 6.20 23.43
C GLU A 253 0.23 6.68 22.49
N GLU A 254 0.59 7.30 21.37
CA GLU A 254 -0.35 7.68 20.31
C GLU A 254 -0.97 6.43 19.65
N GLN A 255 -0.15 5.47 19.24
CA GLN A 255 -0.64 4.24 18.60
C GLN A 255 -1.54 3.42 19.54
N ILE A 256 -1.24 3.36 20.83
CA ILE A 256 -2.10 2.70 21.82
C ILE A 256 -3.46 3.41 21.97
N LYS A 257 -3.49 4.75 21.90
CA LYS A 257 -4.76 5.51 21.92
C LYS A 257 -5.59 5.24 20.68
N GLU A 258 -4.94 5.18 19.51
CA GLU A 258 -5.60 4.82 18.25
C GLU A 258 -6.17 3.40 18.29
N ASP A 259 -5.38 2.42 18.74
CA ASP A 259 -5.83 1.03 18.89
C ASP A 259 -7.02 0.93 19.87
N SER A 260 -6.95 1.59 21.02
CA SER A 260 -8.05 1.65 21.98
C SER A 260 -9.33 2.20 21.36
N ALA A 261 -9.23 3.30 20.59
CA ALA A 261 -10.37 3.90 19.91
C ALA A 261 -10.93 3.04 18.77
N ASN A 262 -10.04 2.46 17.94
CA ASN A 262 -10.40 1.67 16.76
C ASN A 262 -11.07 0.34 17.14
N TYR A 263 -10.61 -0.28 18.23
CA TYR A 263 -11.11 -1.58 18.68
C TYR A 263 -12.11 -1.48 19.84
N GLY A 264 -12.37 -0.29 20.38
CA GLY A 264 -13.31 -0.07 21.48
C GLY A 264 -12.89 -0.75 22.78
N VAL A 265 -11.58 -0.85 23.03
CA VAL A 265 -10.98 -1.50 24.22
C VAL A 265 -10.34 -0.46 25.12
N SER A 266 -10.06 -0.80 26.38
CA SER A 266 -9.30 0.07 27.28
C SER A 266 -7.85 0.26 26.81
N ILE A 267 -7.21 1.31 27.30
CA ILE A 267 -5.78 1.57 27.03
C ILE A 267 -4.91 0.43 27.58
N GLU A 268 -5.29 -0.12 28.74
CA GLU A 268 -4.62 -1.25 29.38
C GLU A 268 -4.70 -2.50 28.51
N GLU A 269 -5.89 -2.85 28.00
CA GLU A 269 -6.08 -3.98 27.08
C GLU A 269 -5.31 -3.78 25.77
N ALA A 270 -5.25 -2.55 25.25
CA ALA A 270 -4.45 -2.25 24.06
C ALA A 270 -2.94 -2.43 24.31
N LYS A 271 -2.43 -1.97 25.46
CA LYS A 271 -1.01 -2.17 25.87
C LYS A 271 -0.68 -3.64 26.13
N GLU A 272 -1.63 -4.39 26.66
CA GLU A 272 -1.47 -5.82 26.85
C GLU A 272 -1.39 -6.55 25.51
N ALA A 273 -2.23 -6.19 24.53
CA ALA A 273 -2.23 -6.79 23.21
C ALA A 273 -1.01 -6.38 22.37
N HIS A 274 -0.48 -5.18 22.57
CA HIS A 274 0.71 -4.67 21.88
C HIS A 274 1.73 -4.11 22.90
N PRO A 275 2.52 -4.99 23.55
CA PRO A 275 3.48 -4.55 24.56
C PRO A 275 4.52 -3.59 24.00
N TYR A 276 5.00 -2.65 24.84
CA TYR A 276 6.00 -1.66 24.45
C TYR A 276 7.26 -2.29 23.87
N ASP A 277 7.78 -3.36 24.49
CA ASP A 277 8.98 -4.03 24.02
C ASP A 277 8.81 -4.58 22.58
N PHE A 278 7.63 -5.09 22.23
CA PHE A 278 7.32 -5.56 20.87
C PHE A 278 7.26 -4.40 19.87
N PHE A 279 6.63 -3.28 20.27
CA PHE A 279 6.59 -2.06 19.47
C PHE A 279 8.00 -1.53 19.18
N VAL A 280 8.83 -1.45 20.23
CA VAL A 280 10.19 -0.92 20.16
C VAL A 280 11.06 -1.74 19.21
N ILE A 281 11.00 -3.07 19.25
CA ILE A 281 11.76 -3.95 18.33
C ILE A 281 11.47 -3.60 16.86
N SER A 282 10.19 -3.44 16.53
CA SER A 282 9.76 -3.11 15.16
C SER A 282 10.20 -1.70 14.75
N ARG A 283 10.14 -0.72 15.67
CA ARG A 283 10.58 0.66 15.41
C ARG A 283 12.08 0.78 15.26
N TYR A 284 12.88 0.14 16.12
CA TYR A 284 14.33 0.17 16.06
C TYR A 284 14.86 -0.34 14.71
N LYS A 285 14.33 -1.48 14.24
CA LYS A 285 14.65 -1.99 12.91
C LYS A 285 14.32 -0.97 11.81
N GLY A 286 13.12 -0.39 11.85
CA GLY A 286 12.69 0.61 10.88
C GLY A 286 13.59 1.85 10.84
N MET A 287 13.99 2.36 12.00
CA MET A 287 14.86 3.54 12.10
C MET A 287 16.28 3.28 11.62
N VAL A 288 16.85 2.11 11.95
CA VAL A 288 18.15 1.69 11.43
C VAL A 288 18.12 1.59 9.90
N ILE A 289 17.09 0.94 9.34
CA ILE A 289 16.93 0.81 7.90
C ILE A 289 16.70 2.17 7.24
N SER A 290 15.89 3.05 7.84
CA SER A 290 15.67 4.41 7.32
C SER A 290 16.98 5.18 7.21
N LYS A 291 17.83 5.13 8.24
CA LYS A 291 19.15 5.78 8.23
C LYS A 291 20.01 5.30 7.04
N TRP A 292 19.95 4.01 6.72
CA TRP A 292 20.70 3.45 5.59
C TRP A 292 20.04 3.73 4.23
N PHE A 293 18.71 3.84 4.21
CA PHE A 293 17.95 4.22 3.03
C PHE A 293 18.23 5.69 2.64
N ASP A 294 18.26 6.58 3.63
CA ASP A 294 18.61 8.00 3.45
C ASP A 294 20.06 8.14 2.94
N TYR A 295 20.99 7.38 3.54
CA TYR A 295 22.38 7.36 3.09
C TYR A 295 22.53 6.82 1.66
N ALA A 296 21.77 5.79 1.28
CA ALA A 296 21.75 5.27 -0.09
C ALA A 296 21.23 6.33 -1.07
N GLU A 297 20.22 7.11 -0.67
CA GLU A 297 19.70 8.24 -1.47
C GLU A 297 20.76 9.31 -1.69
N GLU A 298 21.41 9.75 -0.61
CA GLU A 298 22.46 10.77 -0.66
C GLU A 298 23.59 10.36 -1.60
N ARG A 299 23.99 9.07 -1.56
CA ARG A 299 25.04 8.54 -2.44
C ARG A 299 24.63 8.53 -3.91
N ILE A 300 23.42 8.07 -4.23
CA ILE A 300 22.89 8.09 -5.60
C ILE A 300 22.87 9.53 -6.14
N ASN A 301 22.38 10.48 -5.34
CA ASN A 301 22.26 11.88 -5.74
C ASN A 301 23.63 12.60 -5.89
N GLN A 302 24.68 12.13 -5.21
CA GLN A 302 26.04 12.67 -5.35
C GLN A 302 26.78 12.14 -6.58
N GLU A 303 26.43 10.95 -7.07
CA GLU A 303 27.01 10.33 -8.28
C GLU A 303 26.40 10.87 -9.58
N GLU A 304 25.23 11.51 -9.54
CA GLU A 304 24.71 12.23 -10.70
C GLU A 304 25.36 13.63 -10.79
N PRO A 305 26.21 13.91 -11.81
CA PRO A 305 26.57 15.29 -12.10
C PRO A 305 25.29 16.03 -12.49
N ALA A 306 25.06 17.19 -11.87
CA ALA A 306 24.01 18.14 -12.27
C ALA A 306 24.01 18.29 -13.80
N LYS A 307 23.00 17.72 -14.46
CA LYS A 307 22.73 17.93 -15.88
C LYS A 307 21.91 19.19 -16.09
#